data_AF-A0A521NEV9-F1
#
_entry.id   AF-A0A521NEV9-F1
#
_cell.length_a   1.000
_cell.length_b   1.000
_cell.length_c   1.000
_cell.angle_alpha   90.00
_cell.angle_beta   90.00
_cell.angle_gamma   90.00
#
_symmetry.space_group_name_H-M   'P 1'
#
loop_
_entity.id
_entity.type
_entity.pdbx_description
1 polymer ?
#
loop_
_entity_poly.entity_id
_entity_poly.type
_entity_poly.pdbx_seq_one_letter_code
_entity_poly.pdbx_strand_id
1 'polypeptide(L)'
;MSDPLALLELIRQEIEAGVDVILTAATAGLQELAAISEGDAAMAGRLEAHLLQILEGCAFQDLTGQRLEQLGAMLGDQPAGGRRVDPLLNGPALRGQGLDQTTADRLLES
;
A
#
# COMPACT_ATOMS: atom_id res chain seq x y z
N MET A 1 -24.54 -3.38 -8.79
CA MET A 1 -23.42 -4.29 -9.13
C MET A 1 -22.25 -3.40 -9.49
N SER A 2 -21.13 -3.49 -8.78
CA SER A 2 -19.92 -2.76 -9.12
C SER A 2 -19.46 -3.17 -10.53
N ASP A 3 -18.92 -2.23 -11.31
CA ASP A 3 -18.40 -2.49 -12.67
C ASP A 3 -16.97 -3.07 -12.58
N PRO A 4 -16.69 -4.27 -13.15
CA PRO A 4 -15.35 -4.86 -13.14
C PRO A 4 -14.27 -3.94 -13.74
N LEU A 5 -14.61 -3.15 -14.76
CA LEU A 5 -13.66 -2.25 -15.41
C LEU A 5 -13.33 -1.05 -14.51
N ALA A 6 -14.32 -0.51 -13.81
CA ALA A 6 -14.09 0.54 -12.82
C ALA A 6 -13.22 0.07 -11.66
N LEU A 7 -13.37 -1.19 -11.22
CA LEU A 7 -12.54 -1.76 -10.16
C LEU A 7 -11.09 -1.99 -10.61
N LEU A 8 -10.89 -2.46 -11.85
CA LEU A 8 -9.56 -2.59 -12.46
C LEU A 8 -8.85 -1.23 -12.54
N GLU A 9 -9.59 -0.19 -12.90
CA GLU A 9 -9.05 1.17 -12.99
C GLU A 9 -8.62 1.72 -11.62
N LEU A 10 -9.39 1.44 -10.56
CA LEU A 10 -8.98 1.76 -9.19
C LEU A 10 -7.70 1.02 -8.77
N ILE A 11 -7.60 -0.28 -9.09
CA ILE A 11 -6.38 -1.06 -8.84
C ILE A 11 -5.17 -0.44 -9.55
N ARG A 12 -5.33 -0.07 -10.82
CA ARG A 12 -4.26 0.59 -11.60
C ARG A 12 -3.79 1.88 -10.94
N GLN A 13 -4.73 2.74 -10.55
CA GLN A 13 -4.43 4.03 -9.93
C GLN A 13 -3.70 3.87 -8.58
N GLU A 14 -4.08 2.88 -7.78
CA GLU A 14 -3.43 2.61 -6.49
C GLU A 14 -2.02 2.08 -6.63
N ILE A 15 -1.80 1.16 -7.58
CA ILE A 15 -0.48 0.66 -7.90
C ILE A 15 0.41 1.82 -8.38
N GLU A 16 -0.08 2.66 -9.28
CA GLU A 16 0.69 3.80 -9.78
C GLU A 16 1.04 4.78 -8.66
N ALA A 17 0.08 5.15 -7.82
CA ALA A 17 0.32 6.06 -6.70
C ALA A 17 1.33 5.47 -5.70
N GLY A 18 1.19 4.20 -5.33
CA GLY A 18 2.10 3.55 -4.38
C GLY A 18 3.52 3.38 -4.94
N VAL A 19 3.64 3.03 -6.22
CA VAL A 19 4.94 2.93 -6.91
C VAL A 19 5.60 4.29 -7.05
N ASP A 20 4.86 5.35 -7.34
CA ASP A 20 5.41 6.71 -7.45
C ASP A 20 6.01 7.18 -6.12
N VAL A 21 5.34 6.93 -4.99
CA VAL A 21 5.85 7.21 -3.65
C VAL A 21 7.16 6.46 -3.38
N ILE A 22 7.19 5.15 -3.66
CA ILE A 22 8.37 4.30 -3.45
C ILE A 22 9.55 4.79 -4.29
N LEU A 23 9.33 5.05 -5.58
CA LEU A 23 10.39 5.47 -6.49
C LEU A 23 10.92 6.87 -6.15
N THR A 24 10.04 7.78 -5.73
CA THR A 24 10.42 9.11 -5.28
C THR A 24 11.29 9.05 -4.03
N ALA A 25 10.86 8.30 -3.00
CA ALA A 25 11.63 8.15 -1.76
C ALA A 25 12.97 7.41 -1.98
N ALA A 26 12.97 6.35 -2.81
CA ALA A 26 14.20 5.64 -3.15
C ALA A 26 15.19 6.52 -3.91
N THR A 27 14.71 7.35 -4.84
CA THR A 27 15.57 8.29 -5.58
C THR A 27 16.16 9.34 -4.65
N ALA A 28 15.35 9.92 -3.76
CA ALA A 28 15.81 10.89 -2.78
C ALA A 28 16.87 10.29 -1.83
N GLY A 29 16.63 9.08 -1.31
CA GLY A 29 17.59 8.38 -0.47
C GLY A 29 18.92 8.10 -1.17
N LEU A 30 18.90 7.72 -2.46
CA LEU A 30 20.12 7.53 -3.25
C LEU A 30 20.90 8.82 -3.49
N GLN A 31 20.20 9.93 -3.74
CA GLN A 31 20.83 11.25 -3.90
C GLN A 31 21.50 11.71 -2.62
N GLU A 32 20.86 11.50 -1.48
CA GLU A 32 21.45 11.82 -0.20
C GLU A 32 22.66 10.92 0.11
N LEU A 33 22.59 9.63 -0.23
CA LEU A 33 23.73 8.69 -0.08
C LEU A 33 24.95 9.13 -0.89
N ALA A 34 24.74 9.67 -2.09
CA ALA A 34 25.80 10.19 -2.93
C ALA A 34 26.44 11.48 -2.38
N ALA A 35 25.74 12.21 -1.50
CA ALA A 35 26.20 13.46 -0.90
C ALA A 35 26.90 13.27 0.47
N ILE A 36 27.14 12.03 0.90
CA ILE A 36 27.68 11.72 2.23
C ILE A 36 29.11 12.25 2.40
N SER A 37 29.33 12.91 3.54
CA SER A 37 30.66 13.16 4.11
C SER A 37 30.86 12.33 5.38
N GLU A 38 32.12 12.04 5.72
CA GLU A 38 32.46 11.30 6.93
C GLU A 38 31.96 12.04 8.17
N GLY A 39 31.14 11.36 9.00
CA GLY A 39 30.63 11.90 10.27
C GLY A 39 29.24 12.56 10.22
N ASP A 40 28.50 12.48 9.10
CA ASP A 40 27.14 13.02 9.02
C ASP A 40 26.11 12.11 9.75
N ALA A 41 25.99 12.28 11.08
CA ALA A 41 24.96 11.60 11.87
C ALA A 41 23.52 12.00 11.48
N ALA A 42 23.32 13.18 10.88
CA ALA A 42 22.01 13.62 10.42
C ALA A 42 21.57 12.87 9.15
N MET A 43 22.52 12.38 8.36
CA MET A 43 22.25 11.52 7.20
C MET A 43 21.54 10.23 7.59
N ALA A 44 21.97 9.58 8.67
CA ALA A 44 21.37 8.33 9.12
C ALA A 44 19.87 8.50 9.37
N GLY A 45 19.46 9.60 10.02
CA GLY A 45 18.06 9.90 10.28
C GLY A 45 17.25 10.25 9.02
N ARG A 46 17.85 10.94 8.04
CA ARG A 46 17.18 11.22 6.76
C ARG A 46 17.01 9.97 5.91
N LEU A 47 18.04 9.12 5.85
CA LEU A 47 17.96 7.82 5.17
C LEU A 47 16.91 6.92 5.82
N GLU A 48 16.84 6.89 7.14
CA GLU A 48 15.78 6.20 7.87
C GLU A 48 14.39 6.72 7.48
N ALA A 49 14.20 8.04 7.37
CA ALA A 49 12.95 8.63 6.91
C ALA A 49 12.56 8.19 5.49
N HIS A 50 13.51 8.15 4.54
CA HIS A 50 13.25 7.65 3.18
C HIS A 50 12.87 6.16 3.18
N LEU A 51 13.52 5.35 4.01
CA LEU A 51 13.18 3.93 4.15
C LEU A 51 11.77 3.73 4.73
N LEU A 52 11.38 4.53 5.73
CA LEU A 52 10.03 4.51 6.28
C LEU A 52 8.99 4.92 5.23
N GLN A 53 9.26 5.95 4.42
CA GLN A 53 8.38 6.35 3.32
C GLN A 53 8.22 5.26 2.26
N ILE A 54 9.28 4.50 1.95
CA ILE A 54 9.19 3.34 1.06
C ILE A 54 8.28 2.26 1.65
N LEU A 55 8.43 1.97 2.95
CA LEU A 55 7.60 0.98 3.64
C LEU A 55 6.13 1.40 3.70
N GLU A 56 5.85 2.67 4.00
CA GLU A 56 4.51 3.25 3.95
C GLU A 56 3.94 3.22 2.53
N GLY A 57 4.76 3.54 1.54
CA GLY A 57 4.41 3.41 0.13
C GLY A 57 3.90 2.02 -0.20
N CYS A 58 4.54 0.96 0.31
CA CYS A 58 4.12 -0.43 0.10
C CYS A 58 2.72 -0.77 0.66
N ALA A 59 2.11 0.06 1.50
CA ALA A 59 0.77 -0.18 2.04
C ALA A 59 -0.31 -0.28 0.96
N PHE A 60 -0.07 0.24 -0.26
CA PHE A 60 -0.97 0.05 -1.41
C PHE A 60 -1.26 -1.43 -1.69
N GLN A 61 -0.35 -2.34 -1.33
CA GLN A 61 -0.45 -3.77 -1.60
C GLN A 61 -1.65 -4.42 -0.89
N ASP A 62 -1.96 -4.02 0.34
CA ASP A 62 -3.09 -4.57 1.07
C ASP A 62 -4.41 -4.20 0.37
N LEU A 63 -4.54 -2.92 0.08
CA LEU A 63 -5.72 -2.34 -0.53
C LEU A 63 -5.92 -2.84 -1.99
N THR A 64 -4.82 -2.98 -2.74
CA THR A 64 -4.81 -3.61 -4.07
C THR A 64 -5.19 -5.09 -4.00
N GLY A 65 -4.67 -5.82 -3.00
CA GLY A 65 -4.97 -7.24 -2.79
C GLY A 65 -6.45 -7.47 -2.55
N GLN A 66 -7.07 -6.67 -1.66
CA GLN A 66 -8.51 -6.74 -1.39
C GLN A 66 -9.36 -6.47 -2.64
N ARG A 67 -8.98 -5.48 -3.46
CA ARG A 67 -9.69 -5.20 -4.73
C ARG A 67 -9.52 -6.30 -5.75
N LEU A 68 -8.35 -6.92 -5.84
CA LEU A 68 -8.11 -8.06 -6.73
C LEU A 68 -8.97 -9.27 -6.33
N GLU A 69 -9.12 -9.54 -5.03
CA GLU A 69 -10.04 -10.59 -4.55
C GLU A 69 -11.50 -10.29 -4.94
N GLN A 70 -11.94 -9.04 -4.80
CA GLN A 70 -13.28 -8.62 -5.21
C GLN A 70 -13.48 -8.78 -6.73
N LEU A 71 -12.48 -8.39 -7.54
CA LEU A 71 -12.52 -8.55 -8.99
C LEU A 71 -12.61 -10.03 -9.38
N GLY A 72 -11.82 -10.90 -8.75
CA GLY A 72 -11.87 -12.35 -8.96
C GLY A 72 -13.26 -12.92 -8.68
N ALA A 73 -13.88 -12.53 -7.55
CA ALA A 73 -15.25 -12.93 -7.22
C ALA A 73 -16.29 -12.48 -8.26
N MET A 74 -16.11 -11.28 -8.84
CA MET A 74 -16.98 -10.75 -9.90
C MET A 74 -16.81 -11.48 -11.23
N LEU A 75 -15.61 -11.97 -11.53
CA LEU A 75 -15.30 -12.75 -12.73
C LEU A 75 -15.68 -14.23 -12.62
N GLY A 76 -16.17 -14.67 -11.45
CA GLY A 76 -16.51 -16.07 -11.19
C GLY A 76 -15.30 -16.96 -10.91
N ASP A 77 -14.15 -16.37 -10.58
CA ASP A 77 -12.97 -17.11 -10.16
C ASP A 77 -13.22 -17.70 -8.76
N GLN A 78 -13.46 -19.02 -8.69
CA GLN A 78 -13.39 -19.72 -7.41
C GLN A 78 -11.92 -19.88 -7.03
N PRO A 79 -11.54 -19.62 -5.76
CA PRO A 79 -10.15 -19.58 -5.36
C PRO A 79 -9.47 -20.91 -5.69
N ALA A 80 -8.53 -20.87 -6.63
CA ALA A 80 -7.66 -21.98 -6.94
C ALA A 80 -6.75 -22.24 -5.72
N GLY A 81 -7.18 -23.15 -4.84
CA GLY A 81 -6.32 -23.81 -3.86
C GLY A 81 -5.95 -23.01 -2.61
N GLY A 82 -6.70 -23.24 -1.52
CA GLY A 82 -6.09 -23.64 -0.24
C GLY A 82 -5.22 -22.65 0.55
N ARG A 83 -5.25 -21.34 0.30
CA ARG A 83 -4.66 -20.41 1.27
C ARG A 83 -5.57 -20.36 2.50
N ARG A 84 -5.17 -21.02 3.59
CA ARG A 84 -5.82 -20.86 4.91
C ARG A 84 -5.82 -19.37 5.22
N VAL A 85 -6.98 -18.75 5.08
CA VAL A 85 -7.25 -17.39 5.54
C VAL A 85 -7.13 -17.47 7.06
N ASP A 86 -5.98 -17.07 7.61
CA ASP A 86 -5.81 -17.01 9.05
C ASP A 86 -6.77 -15.91 9.57
N PRO A 87 -7.83 -16.27 10.31
CA PRO A 87 -8.79 -15.29 10.80
C PRO A 87 -8.16 -14.29 11.76
N LEU A 88 -6.96 -14.58 12.27
CA LEU A 88 -6.20 -13.74 13.19
C LEU A 88 -5.41 -12.63 12.50
N LEU A 89 -5.20 -12.73 11.18
CA LEU A 89 -4.49 -11.71 10.39
C LEU A 89 -5.42 -10.71 9.69
N ASN A 90 -6.73 -10.91 9.81
CA ASN A 90 -7.71 -9.91 9.42
C ASN A 90 -8.11 -9.16 10.68
N GLY A 91 -7.77 -7.87 10.75
CA GLY A 91 -8.35 -6.99 11.77
C GLY A 91 -9.89 -7.00 11.73
N PRO A 92 -10.57 -6.23 12.59
CA PRO A 92 -12.04 -6.24 12.68
C PRO A 92 -12.79 -5.82 11.40
N ALA A 93 -12.09 -5.47 10.32
CA ALA A 93 -12.67 -5.10 9.03
C ALA A 93 -13.35 -6.31 8.34
N LEU A 94 -14.60 -6.11 7.94
CA LEU A 94 -15.33 -7.06 7.09
C LEU A 94 -14.71 -7.11 5.69
N ARG A 95 -14.86 -8.24 4.98
CA ARG A 95 -14.34 -8.41 3.61
C ARG A 95 -14.79 -7.26 2.69
N GLY A 96 -13.84 -6.57 2.08
CA GLY A 96 -14.09 -5.45 1.16
C GLY A 96 -14.44 -4.12 1.82
N GLN A 97 -14.22 -3.98 3.14
CA GLN A 97 -14.39 -2.72 3.89
C GLN A 97 -13.04 -2.19 4.40
N GLY A 98 -11.99 -2.27 3.59
CA GLY A 98 -10.75 -1.55 3.88
C GLY A 98 -11.05 -0.06 4.07
N LEU A 99 -10.63 0.49 5.20
CA LEU A 99 -10.72 1.92 5.46
C LEU A 99 -9.47 2.58 4.89
N ASP A 100 -9.63 3.50 3.94
CA ASP A 100 -8.53 4.36 3.54
C ASP A 100 -8.14 5.32 4.68
N GLN A 101 -6.91 5.84 4.63
CA GLN A 101 -6.38 6.71 5.68
C GLN A 101 -7.25 7.97 5.86
N THR A 102 -7.80 8.53 4.79
CA THR A 102 -8.69 9.70 4.86
C THR A 102 -9.99 9.40 5.61
N THR A 103 -10.50 8.17 5.52
CA THR A 103 -11.68 7.73 6.26
C THR A 103 -11.33 7.38 7.70
N ALA A 104 -10.14 6.83 7.94
CA ALA A 104 -9.61 6.64 9.29
C ALA A 104 -9.41 7.98 10.02
N ASP A 105 -8.82 8.97 9.36
CA ASP A 105 -8.57 10.30 9.92
C ASP A 105 -9.89 11.00 10.29
N ARG A 106 -10.89 10.95 9.40
CA ARG A 106 -12.24 11.48 9.68
C ARG A 106 -12.94 10.81 10.86
N LEU A 107 -12.62 9.55 11.16
CA LEU A 107 -13.20 8.80 12.26
C LEU A 107 -12.55 9.16 13.61
N LEU A 108 -11.29 9.57 13.60
CA LEU A 108 -10.53 9.93 14.81
C LEU A 108 -10.66 11.42 15.18
N GLU A 109 -11.17 12.24 14.26
CA GLU A 109 -11.46 13.66 14.48
C GLU A 109 -12.89 13.95 15.01
N SER A 110 -13.69 12.92 15.33
CA SER A 110 -15.03 13.04 15.95
C SER A 110 -15.02 12.90 17.47
#